data_AF-A0A8J7UEC2-F1
#
_entry.id   AF-A0A8J7UEC2-F1
#
_cell.length_a   1.000
_cell.length_b   1.000
_cell.length_c   1.000
_cell.angle_alpha   90.00
_cell.angle_beta   90.00
_cell.angle_gamma   90.00
#
_symmetry.space_group_name_H-M   'P 1'
#
loop_
_entity.id
_entity.type
_entity.pdbx_description
1 polymer ?
#
loop_
_entity_poly.entity_id
_entity_poly.type
_entity_poly.pdbx_seq_one_letter_code
_entity_poly.pdbx_strand_id
1 'polypeptide(L)'
;MAKVQNVYLESKPRYEILDGLRGVAALLVVAFHLFETYSKGTPYQIINHGYLAVDFFFVLSGFVIGYAYDDRWSKMTLGGFFKRRLTRLQPMMVIGTVVGLLMFYFGINCSQFGPIATAPAWKIALCFVLGIFMIPVTPKMDIRGWHES
;
A
#
# COMPACT_ATOMS: atom_id res chain seq x y z
N MET A 1 -38.84 31.99 -11.35
CA MET A 1 -37.73 31.03 -11.50
C MET A 1 -36.77 31.21 -10.33
N ALA A 2 -36.71 30.25 -9.40
CA ALA A 2 -35.83 30.31 -8.25
C ALA A 2 -34.39 29.88 -8.65
N LYS A 3 -33.42 30.72 -8.32
CA LYS A 3 -32.00 30.51 -8.60
C LYS A 3 -31.47 29.46 -7.62
N VAL A 4 -31.15 28.26 -8.11
CA VAL A 4 -30.52 27.20 -7.29
C VAL A 4 -29.12 27.69 -6.92
N GLN A 5 -28.97 28.18 -5.70
CA GLN A 5 -27.69 28.61 -5.14
C GLN A 5 -26.94 27.34 -4.72
N ASN A 6 -25.99 26.90 -5.53
CA ASN A 6 -25.03 25.88 -5.13
C ASN A 6 -24.18 26.47 -3.99
N VAL A 7 -24.55 26.16 -2.75
CA VAL A 7 -23.73 26.44 -1.57
C VAL A 7 -22.53 25.52 -1.65
N TYR A 8 -21.49 25.97 -2.32
CA TYR A 8 -20.16 25.36 -2.20
C TYR A 8 -19.72 25.61 -0.75
N LEU A 9 -19.82 24.58 0.09
CA LEU A 9 -19.23 24.62 1.42
C LEU A 9 -17.75 24.95 1.24
N GLU A 10 -17.33 26.09 1.80
CA GLU A 10 -15.95 26.57 1.76
C GLU A 10 -15.00 25.43 2.16
N SER A 11 -14.04 25.11 1.29
CA SER A 11 -13.06 24.08 1.61
C SER A 11 -12.14 24.61 2.71
N LYS A 12 -12.21 24.02 3.90
CA LYS A 12 -11.31 24.30 5.03
C LYS A 12 -9.85 24.39 4.56
N PRO A 13 -9.06 25.39 5.01
CA PRO A 13 -7.67 25.54 4.60
C PRO A 13 -6.91 24.24 4.86
N ARG A 14 -6.29 23.72 3.80
CA ARG A 14 -5.50 22.49 3.83
C ARG A 14 -4.13 22.82 4.41
N TYR A 15 -3.73 22.12 5.46
CA TYR A 15 -2.39 22.31 6.04
C TYR A 15 -1.33 21.69 5.12
N GLU A 16 -0.81 22.50 4.21
CA GLU A 16 0.27 22.10 3.29
C GLU A 16 1.52 21.64 4.04
N ILE A 17 1.77 22.19 5.23
CA ILE A 17 2.89 21.79 6.11
C ILE A 17 2.76 20.32 6.55
N LEU A 18 1.55 19.84 6.83
CA LEU A 18 1.34 18.44 7.22
C LEU A 18 1.39 17.48 6.03
N ASP A 19 0.95 17.93 4.85
CA ASP A 19 1.15 17.16 3.61
C ASP A 19 2.64 17.10 3.23
N GLY A 20 3.40 18.17 3.45
CA GLY A 20 4.86 18.19 3.30
C GLY A 20 5.59 17.27 4.27
N LEU A 21 5.19 17.26 5.55
CA LEU A 21 5.79 16.38 6.56
C LEU A 21 5.52 14.89 6.28
N ARG A 22 4.33 14.55 5.75
CA ARG A 22 4.04 13.20 5.23
C ARG A 22 4.97 12.82 4.08
N GLY A 23 5.27 13.76 3.19
CA GLY A 23 6.23 13.57 2.09
C GLY A 23 7.64 13.29 2.59
N VAL A 24 8.13 14.05 3.58
CA VAL A 24 9.43 13.81 4.21
C VAL A 24 9.48 12.44 4.89
N ALA A 25 8.43 12.07 5.63
CA ALA A 25 8.33 10.76 6.25
C ALA A 25 8.32 9.63 5.20
N ALA A 26 7.60 9.79 4.09
CA ALA A 26 7.61 8.81 2.99
C ALA A 26 9.00 8.67 2.34
N LEU A 27 9.74 9.76 2.14
CA LEU A 27 11.11 9.72 1.61
C LEU A 27 12.06 8.97 2.56
N LEU A 28 11.93 9.15 3.87
CA LEU A 28 12.71 8.42 4.86
C LEU A 28 12.41 6.92 4.83
N VAL A 29 11.15 6.51 4.63
CA VAL A 29 10.76 5.09 4.49
C VAL A 29 11.35 4.48 3.22
N VAL A 30 11.34 5.21 2.09
CA VAL A 30 11.97 4.75 0.83
C VAL A 30 13.48 4.63 1.00
N ALA A 31 14.12 5.63 1.60
CA ALA A 31 15.56 5.62 1.85
C ALA A 31 15.95 4.41 2.73
N PHE A 32 15.19 4.12 3.79
CA PHE A 32 15.40 2.96 4.63
C PHE A 32 15.36 1.63 3.84
N HIS A 33 14.33 1.40 3.02
CA HIS A 33 14.22 0.17 2.23
C HIS A 33 15.34 0.03 1.19
N LEU A 34 15.79 1.15 0.60
CA LEU A 34 16.95 1.15 -0.30
C LEU A 34 18.21 0.73 0.46
N PHE A 35 18.51 1.36 1.60
CA PHE A 35 19.70 1.03 2.38
C PHE A 35 19.66 -0.39 2.98
N GLU A 36 18.49 -0.92 3.30
CA GLU A 36 18.30 -2.31 3.71
C GLU A 36 18.60 -3.29 2.56
N THR A 37 18.03 -3.06 1.38
CA THR A 37 18.20 -3.94 0.21
C THR A 37 19.66 -4.02 -0.28
N TYR A 38 20.43 -2.94 -0.11
CA TYR A 38 21.85 -2.89 -0.49
C TYR A 38 22.82 -3.22 0.66
N SER A 39 22.33 -3.51 1.87
CA SER A 39 23.19 -3.83 3.01
C SER A 39 23.64 -5.30 3.00
N LYS A 40 24.92 -5.54 3.31
CA LYS A 40 25.52 -6.89 3.37
C LYS A 40 25.23 -7.65 4.68
N GLY A 41 24.29 -7.14 5.50
CA GLY A 41 23.86 -7.76 6.75
C GLY A 41 23.61 -6.74 7.87
N THR A 42 22.97 -7.18 8.95
CA THR A 42 22.61 -6.40 10.15
C THR A 42 23.71 -5.48 10.71
N PRO A 43 25.02 -5.85 10.76
CA PRO A 43 26.05 -4.96 11.27
C PRO A 43 26.44 -3.80 10.32
N TYR A 44 25.98 -3.81 9.07
CA TYR A 44 26.26 -2.76 8.07
C TYR A 44 25.01 -1.96 7.67
N GLN A 45 23.88 -2.15 8.37
CA GLN A 45 22.68 -1.33 8.16
C GLN A 45 22.87 0.04 8.84
N ILE A 46 23.04 1.07 8.00
CA ILE A 46 23.21 2.47 8.41
C ILE A 46 21.96 2.99 9.16
N ILE A 47 20.77 2.48 8.80
CA ILE A 47 19.50 2.84 9.43
C ILE A 47 18.88 1.54 9.97
N ASN A 48 19.18 1.18 11.22
CA ASN A 48 18.59 -0.01 11.87
C ASN A 48 17.18 0.24 12.44
N HIS A 49 16.72 1.50 12.50
CA HIS A 49 15.46 1.90 13.14
C HIS A 49 14.43 2.46 12.14
N GLY A 50 14.34 1.90 10.93
CA GLY A 50 13.40 2.35 9.90
C GLY A 50 11.92 2.24 10.30
N TYR A 51 11.59 1.34 11.23
CA TYR A 51 10.22 1.16 11.73
C TYR A 51 9.64 2.45 12.34
N LEU A 52 10.48 3.27 13.00
CA LEU A 52 10.05 4.55 13.59
C LEU A 52 9.53 5.54 12.52
N ALA A 53 10.11 5.53 11.33
CA ALA A 53 9.66 6.39 10.23
C ALA A 53 8.30 5.96 9.69
N VAL A 54 8.04 4.65 9.67
CA VAL A 54 6.74 4.06 9.28
C VAL A 54 5.66 4.42 10.30
N ASP A 55 5.95 4.25 11.59
CA ASP A 55 5.03 4.60 12.68
C ASP A 55 4.69 6.10 12.64
N PHE A 56 5.71 6.95 12.45
CA PHE A 56 5.52 8.39 12.31
C PHE A 56 4.65 8.76 11.09
N PHE A 57 4.88 8.12 9.95
CA PHE A 57 4.07 8.32 8.74
C PHE A 57 2.60 7.94 8.98
N PHE A 58 2.34 6.83 9.68
CA PHE A 58 0.98 6.38 9.98
C PHE A 58 0.25 7.30 10.96
N VAL A 59 0.92 7.75 12.02
CA VAL A 59 0.34 8.68 13.01
C VAL A 59 -0.04 10.01 12.36
N LEU A 60 0.86 10.61 11.56
CA LEU A 60 0.56 11.84 10.80
C LEU A 60 -0.55 11.64 9.77
N SER A 61 -0.58 10.46 9.14
CA SER A 61 -1.64 10.11 8.20
C SER A 61 -3.00 10.05 8.89
N GLY A 62 -3.09 9.41 10.06
CA GLY A 62 -4.29 9.34 10.89
C GLY A 62 -4.76 10.72 11.37
N PHE A 63 -3.85 11.56 11.86
CA PHE A 63 -4.17 12.90 12.35
C PHE A 63 -4.80 13.79 11.27
N VAL A 64 -4.20 13.86 10.08
CA VAL A 64 -4.73 14.69 8.98
C VAL A 64 -6.05 14.13 8.43
N ILE A 65 -6.25 12.81 8.44
CA ILE A 65 -7.55 12.21 8.10
C ILE A 65 -8.58 12.64 9.15
N GLY A 66 -8.27 12.52 10.45
CA GLY A 66 -9.16 12.99 11.53
C GLY A 66 -9.52 14.47 11.37
N TYR A 67 -8.53 15.33 11.19
CA TYR A 67 -8.72 16.78 11.02
C TYR A 67 -9.55 17.15 9.78
N ALA A 68 -9.37 16.44 8.67
CA ALA A 68 -10.12 16.68 7.43
C ALA A 68 -11.59 16.22 7.53
N TYR A 69 -11.90 15.28 8.42
CA TYR A 69 -13.24 14.69 8.57
C TYR A 69 -13.99 15.12 9.85
N ASP A 70 -13.34 15.84 10.76
CA ASP A 70 -13.88 16.34 12.03
C ASP A 70 -15.24 17.06 11.86
N ASP A 71 -15.35 17.94 10.87
CA ASP A 71 -16.54 18.78 10.64
C ASP A 71 -17.67 18.05 9.87
N ARG A 72 -17.39 16.86 9.31
CA ARG A 72 -18.31 16.09 8.45
C ARG A 72 -18.72 14.74 9.03
N TRP A 73 -18.18 14.37 10.20
CA TRP A 73 -18.42 13.08 10.84
C TRP A 73 -19.92 12.84 11.14
N SER A 74 -20.66 13.88 11.52
CA SER A 74 -22.10 13.79 11.79
C SER A 74 -22.99 13.64 10.54
N LYS A 75 -22.44 13.88 9.35
CA LYS A 75 -23.21 13.92 8.08
C LYS A 75 -22.82 12.83 7.08
N MET A 76 -21.84 11.98 7.40
CA MET A 76 -21.28 11.01 6.45
C MET A 76 -21.42 9.56 6.94
N THR A 77 -21.98 8.69 6.09
CA THR A 77 -22.05 7.26 6.35
C THR A 77 -20.67 6.61 6.23
N LEU A 78 -20.32 5.76 7.20
CA LEU A 78 -19.08 4.98 7.24
C LEU A 78 -18.82 4.23 5.90
N GLY A 79 -19.89 3.71 5.28
CA GLY A 79 -19.82 3.03 3.99
C GLY A 79 -19.38 3.91 2.81
N GLY A 80 -19.73 5.21 2.81
CA GLY A 80 -19.28 6.17 1.79
C GLY A 80 -17.77 6.45 1.89
N PHE A 81 -17.24 6.46 3.10
CA PHE A 81 -15.79 6.59 3.36
C PHE A 81 -15.03 5.36 2.88
N PHE A 82 -15.47 4.15 3.26
CA PHE A 82 -14.85 2.90 2.82
C PHE A 82 -14.92 2.74 1.29
N LYS A 83 -16.05 3.08 0.65
CA LYS A 83 -16.18 3.02 -0.80
C LYS A 83 -15.16 3.91 -1.52
N ARG A 84 -14.98 5.17 -1.09
CA ARG A 84 -13.97 6.08 -1.68
C ARG A 84 -12.54 5.57 -1.50
N ARG A 85 -12.26 4.94 -0.35
CA ARG A 85 -10.94 4.37 -0.08
C ARG A 85 -10.68 3.14 -0.94
N LEU A 86 -11.66 2.26 -1.09
CA LEU A 86 -11.59 1.07 -1.92
C LEU A 86 -11.41 1.41 -3.40
N THR A 87 -12.18 2.35 -3.95
CA THR A 87 -12.05 2.75 -5.36
C THR A 87 -10.70 3.37 -5.69
N ARG A 88 -9.99 3.93 -4.69
CA ARG A 88 -8.65 4.52 -4.88
C ARG A 88 -7.53 3.49 -4.74
N LEU A 89 -7.67 2.52 -3.83
CA LEU A 89 -6.64 1.49 -3.57
C LEU A 89 -6.70 0.34 -4.58
N GLN A 90 -7.91 -0.09 -4.96
CA GLN A 90 -8.12 -1.18 -5.90
C GLN A 90 -7.38 -1.05 -7.24
N PRO A 91 -7.37 0.11 -7.93
CA PRO A 91 -6.65 0.23 -9.21
C PRO A 91 -5.14 0.02 -9.05
N MET A 92 -4.55 0.53 -7.96
CA MET A 92 -3.12 0.31 -7.68
C MET A 92 -2.82 -1.17 -7.39
N MET A 93 -3.70 -1.85 -6.64
CA MET A 93 -3.54 -3.27 -6.34
C MET A 93 -3.61 -4.15 -7.60
N VAL A 94 -4.56 -3.87 -8.50
CA VAL A 94 -4.69 -4.59 -9.77
C VAL A 94 -3.43 -4.42 -10.62
N ILE A 95 -2.93 -3.19 -10.77
CA ILE A 95 -1.71 -2.93 -11.53
C ILE A 95 -0.51 -3.66 -10.91
N GLY A 96 -0.33 -3.58 -9.59
CA GLY A 96 0.76 -4.28 -8.90
C GLY A 96 0.69 -5.79 -9.08
N THR A 97 -0.50 -6.38 -9.02
CA THR A 97 -0.70 -7.83 -9.20
C THR A 97 -0.43 -8.25 -10.64
N VAL A 98 -0.82 -7.44 -11.63
CA VAL A 98 -0.50 -7.67 -13.05
C VAL A 98 0.99 -7.56 -13.32
N VAL A 99 1.65 -6.51 -12.81
CA VAL A 99 3.11 -6.36 -12.93
C VAL A 99 3.83 -7.53 -12.27
N GLY A 100 3.39 -7.98 -11.09
CA GLY A 100 3.94 -9.16 -10.42
C GLY A 100 3.79 -10.44 -11.24
N LEU A 101 2.64 -10.65 -11.88
CA LEU A 101 2.41 -11.78 -12.78
C LEU A 101 3.32 -11.72 -14.02
N LEU A 102 3.50 -10.54 -14.61
CA LEU A 102 4.39 -10.34 -15.76
C LEU A 102 5.85 -10.58 -15.37
N MET A 103 6.30 -10.00 -14.25
CA MET A 103 7.65 -10.24 -13.72
C MET A 103 7.88 -11.72 -13.45
N PHE A 104 6.88 -12.45 -12.96
CA PHE A 104 6.94 -13.90 -12.81
C PHE A 104 7.10 -14.60 -14.16
N TYR A 105 6.23 -14.32 -15.14
CA TYR A 105 6.27 -14.97 -16.46
C TYR A 105 7.62 -14.76 -17.18
N PHE A 106 8.15 -13.54 -17.14
CA PHE A 106 9.46 -13.22 -17.74
C PHE A 106 10.65 -13.69 -16.88
N GLY A 107 10.46 -13.84 -15.57
CA GLY A 107 11.48 -14.23 -14.60
C GLY A 107 11.61 -15.74 -14.34
N ILE A 108 10.78 -16.59 -14.96
CA ILE A 108 10.78 -18.06 -14.79
C ILE A 108 12.17 -18.70 -15.02
N ASN A 109 13.00 -18.11 -15.88
CA ASN A 109 14.35 -18.61 -16.19
C ASN A 109 15.44 -18.12 -15.21
N CYS A 110 15.08 -17.33 -14.20
CA CYS A 110 16.01 -16.80 -13.22
C CYS A 110 16.15 -17.78 -12.04
N SER A 111 17.39 -18.15 -11.67
CA SER A 111 17.69 -19.14 -10.62
C SER A 111 17.09 -18.81 -9.25
N GLN A 112 16.79 -17.53 -9.00
CA GLN A 112 16.20 -17.01 -7.77
C GLN A 112 14.70 -17.33 -7.60
N PHE A 113 14.01 -17.74 -8.68
CA PHE A 113 12.58 -18.09 -8.68
C PHE A 113 12.32 -19.59 -8.92
N GLY A 114 13.34 -20.44 -8.70
CA GLY A 114 13.31 -21.88 -8.98
C GLY A 114 12.08 -22.65 -8.47
N PRO A 115 11.58 -22.44 -7.24
CA PRO A 115 10.38 -23.13 -6.73
C PRO A 115 9.07 -22.68 -7.39
N ILE A 116 9.04 -21.47 -7.98
CA ILE A 116 7.83 -20.90 -8.57
C ILE A 116 7.60 -21.43 -9.99
N ALA A 117 8.68 -21.82 -10.69
CA ALA A 117 8.61 -22.40 -12.03
C ALA A 117 7.97 -23.80 -12.06
N THR A 118 7.98 -24.53 -10.93
CA THR A 118 7.36 -25.86 -10.79
C THR A 118 5.92 -25.80 -10.25
N ALA A 119 5.42 -24.61 -9.90
CA ALA A 119 4.08 -24.43 -9.36
C ALA A 119 3.00 -24.74 -10.43
N PRO A 120 1.95 -25.49 -10.08
CA PRO A 120 0.87 -25.78 -11.02
C PRO A 120 0.11 -24.50 -11.39
N ALA A 121 -0.24 -24.35 -12.67
CA ALA A 121 -0.85 -23.14 -13.23
C ALA A 121 -2.12 -22.67 -12.49
N TRP A 122 -2.92 -23.60 -11.96
CA TRP A 122 -4.12 -23.28 -11.20
C TRP A 122 -3.83 -22.56 -9.88
N LYS A 123 -2.70 -22.87 -9.20
CA LYS A 123 -2.29 -22.15 -7.97
C LYS A 123 -1.89 -20.72 -8.29
N ILE A 124 -1.21 -20.50 -9.41
CA ILE A 124 -0.80 -19.17 -9.88
C ILE A 124 -2.04 -18.34 -10.23
N ALA A 125 -3.00 -18.92 -10.95
CA ALA A 125 -4.27 -18.27 -11.26
C ALA A 125 -5.06 -17.94 -9.98
N LEU A 126 -5.10 -18.85 -9.01
CA LEU A 126 -5.74 -18.60 -7.72
C LEU A 126 -5.05 -17.48 -6.94
N CYS A 127 -3.73 -17.47 -6.83
CA CYS A 127 -2.97 -16.39 -6.20
C CYS A 127 -3.18 -15.04 -6.90
N PHE A 128 -3.27 -15.03 -8.23
CA PHE A 128 -3.56 -13.82 -9.00
C PHE A 128 -4.95 -13.27 -8.69
N VAL A 129 -5.97 -14.12 -8.66
CA VAL A 129 -7.35 -13.74 -8.31
C VAL A 129 -7.41 -13.24 -6.86
N LEU A 130 -6.81 -13.97 -5.91
CA LEU A 130 -6.75 -13.57 -4.51
C LEU A 130 -6.02 -12.23 -4.33
N GLY A 131 -4.93 -12.00 -5.07
CA GLY A 131 -4.20 -10.74 -5.10
C GLY A 131 -5.06 -9.56 -5.58
N ILE A 132 -5.83 -9.74 -6.66
CA ILE A 132 -6.78 -8.74 -7.14
C ILE A 132 -7.84 -8.40 -6.09
N PHE A 133 -8.30 -9.40 -5.32
CA PHE A 133 -9.26 -9.19 -4.25
C PHE A 133 -8.64 -8.78 -2.90
N MET A 134 -7.32 -8.57 -2.84
CA MET A 134 -6.57 -8.25 -1.62
C MET A 134 -6.79 -9.29 -0.51
N ILE A 135 -7.04 -10.55 -0.88
CA ILE A 135 -7.21 -11.66 0.06
C ILE A 135 -5.84 -12.28 0.30
N PRO A 136 -5.36 -12.36 1.55
CA PRO A 136 -4.06 -12.92 1.85
C PRO A 136 -4.04 -14.43 1.54
N VAL A 137 -2.98 -14.86 0.86
CA VAL A 137 -2.71 -16.29 0.61
C VAL A 137 -2.16 -16.90 1.90
N THR A 138 -2.70 -18.06 2.29
CA THR A 138 -2.20 -18.76 3.49
C THR A 138 -0.81 -19.36 3.23
N PRO A 139 0.04 -19.54 4.27
CA PRO A 139 1.40 -20.09 4.11
C PRO A 139 1.45 -21.45 3.40
N LYS A 140 0.39 -22.27 3.54
CA LYS A 140 0.27 -23.58 2.87
C LYS A 140 0.09 -23.48 1.34
N MET A 141 -0.28 -22.31 0.86
CA MET A 141 -0.54 -22.02 -0.56
C MET A 141 0.57 -21.14 -1.16
N ASP A 142 1.67 -20.91 -0.45
CA ASP A 142 2.79 -20.13 -0.99
C ASP A 142 3.49 -20.89 -2.12
N ILE A 143 3.50 -20.26 -3.29
CA ILE A 143 4.16 -20.75 -4.50
C ILE A 143 5.65 -20.41 -4.53
N ARG A 144 6.12 -19.57 -3.61
CA ARG A 144 7.52 -19.14 -3.53
C ARG A 144 8.41 -20.20 -2.87
N GLY A 145 7.84 -21.12 -2.10
CA GLY A 145 8.59 -22.17 -1.39
C GLY A 145 9.33 -21.66 -0.16
N TRP A 146 9.02 -20.44 0.29
CA TRP A 146 9.55 -19.88 1.52
C TRP A 146 8.63 -20.39 2.63
N HIS A 147 8.96 -21.57 3.16
CA HIS A 147 8.32 -22.07 4.36
C HIS A 147 8.77 -21.20 5.53
N GLU A 148 8.12 -20.05 5.71
CA GLU A 148 8.18 -19.29 6.96
C GLU A 148 7.47 -20.15 8.02
N SER A 149 8.29 -20.76 8.88
CA SER A 149 7.89 -21.52 10.07
C SER A 149 7.25 -20.62 11.12
#